data_AF-A0A520KAL3-F1
#
_entry.id   AF-A0A520KAL3-F1
#
_cell.length_a   1.000
_cell.length_b   1.000
_cell.length_c   1.000
_cell.angle_alpha   90.00
_cell.angle_beta   90.00
_cell.angle_gamma   90.00
#
_symmetry.space_group_name_H-M   'P 1'
#
loop_
_entity.id
_entity.type
_entity.pdbx_description
1 polymer ?
#
loop_
_entity_poly.entity_id
_entity_poly.type
_entity_poly.pdbx_seq_one_letter_code
_entity_poly.pdbx_strand_id
1 'polypeptide(L)'
;MNIYDASLYYLIIALSFTVLASLRVASRKGTTSALAGLSGACVATATGLVVLGEVVPISFSADIALYLLVLGPVGTIIIAKLLNGGGFQ
;
A
#
# COMPACT_ATOMS: atom_id res chain seq x y z
N MET A 1 7.92 13.20 25.49
CA MET A 1 7.45 12.72 24.18
C MET A 1 6.25 13.57 23.82
N ASN A 2 6.30 14.28 22.69
CA ASN A 2 5.17 15.13 22.27
C ASN A 2 3.99 14.24 21.85
N ILE A 3 2.76 14.75 21.96
CA ILE A 3 1.54 14.03 21.50
C ILE A 3 1.65 13.65 20.02
N TYR A 4 2.31 14.49 19.24
CA TYR A 4 2.62 14.25 17.84
C TYR A 4 3.48 12.98 17.64
N ASP A 5 4.60 12.84 18.35
CA ASP A 5 5.45 11.66 18.24
C ASP A 5 4.72 10.37 18.64
N ALA A 6 3.95 10.43 19.74
CA ALA A 6 3.17 9.28 20.20
C ALA A 6 2.13 8.84 19.16
N SER A 7 1.50 9.81 18.46
CA SER A 7 0.53 9.52 17.41
C SER A 7 1.17 8.89 16.17
N LEU A 8 2.38 9.32 15.78
CA LEU A 8 3.16 8.74 14.68
C LEU A 8 3.52 7.28 14.94
N TYR A 9 4.01 6.96 16.14
CA TYR A 9 4.32 5.57 16.50
C TYR A 9 3.09 4.67 16.48
N TYR A 10 1.96 5.16 17.01
CA TYR A 10 0.70 4.41 16.96
C TYR A 10 0.23 4.16 15.53
N LEU A 11 0.39 5.16 14.65
CA LEU A 11 0.05 5.07 13.24
C LEU A 11 0.89 4.01 12.52
N ILE A 12 2.21 3.95 12.76
CA ILE A 12 3.11 2.93 12.18
C ILE A 12 2.70 1.53 12.62
N ILE A 13 2.31 1.36 13.90
CA ILE A 13 1.82 0.08 14.42
C ILE A 13 0.53 -0.32 13.70
N ALA A 14 -0.46 0.58 13.63
CA ALA A 14 -1.73 0.32 12.95
C ALA A 14 -1.53 -0.07 11.49
N LEU A 15 -0.63 0.63 10.79
CA LEU A 15 -0.29 0.38 9.41
C LEU A 15 0.34 -1.01 9.19
N SER A 16 1.18 -1.45 10.13
CA SER A 16 1.77 -2.79 10.12
C SER A 16 0.69 -3.88 10.20
N PHE A 17 -0.35 -3.68 11.03
CA PHE A 17 -1.52 -4.56 11.08
C PHE A 17 -2.33 -4.53 9.79
N THR A 18 -2.47 -3.35 9.15
CA THR A 18 -3.14 -3.23 7.85
C THR A 18 -2.42 -4.06 6.78
N VAL A 19 -1.09 -3.99 6.69
CA VAL A 19 -0.31 -4.80 5.74
C VAL A 19 -0.52 -6.29 5.97
N LEU A 20 -0.49 -6.76 7.23
CA LEU A 20 -0.74 -8.16 7.57
C LEU A 20 -2.17 -8.61 7.20
N ALA A 21 -3.17 -7.76 7.47
CA ALA A 21 -4.55 -8.03 7.10
C ALA A 21 -4.73 -8.09 5.58
N SER A 22 -4.15 -7.15 4.86
CA SER A 22 -4.13 -7.10 3.39
C SER A 22 -3.45 -8.32 2.78
N LEU A 23 -2.33 -8.77 3.36
CA LEU A 23 -1.65 -10.00 2.91
C LEU A 23 -2.50 -11.25 3.17
N ARG A 24 -3.23 -11.31 4.28
CA ARG A 24 -4.17 -12.40 4.55
C ARG A 24 -5.32 -12.44 3.54
N VAL A 25 -5.83 -11.28 3.14
CA VAL A 25 -6.83 -11.16 2.07
C VAL A 25 -6.23 -11.62 0.73
N ALA A 26 -4.98 -11.25 0.47
CA ALA A 26 -4.29 -11.63 -0.76
C ALA A 26 -4.08 -13.15 -0.90
N SER A 27 -3.85 -13.85 0.21
CA SER A 27 -3.63 -15.30 0.25
C SER A 27 -4.91 -16.15 0.14
N ARG A 28 -6.11 -15.54 0.07
CA ARG A 28 -7.36 -16.30 -0.15
C ARG A 28 -7.44 -16.79 -1.60
N LYS A 29 -8.09 -17.94 -1.80
CA LYS A 29 -8.32 -18.53 -3.14
C LYS A 29 -9.20 -17.62 -3.99
N GLY A 30 -8.59 -16.86 -4.89
CA GLY A 30 -9.27 -16.03 -5.89
C GLY A 30 -8.39 -14.88 -6.35
N THR A 31 -8.29 -14.67 -7.67
CA THR A 31 -7.45 -13.59 -8.24
C THR A 31 -7.99 -12.21 -7.89
N THR A 32 -9.30 -12.07 -7.75
CA THR A 32 -9.96 -10.82 -7.31
C THR A 32 -9.66 -10.49 -5.84
N SER A 33 -9.67 -11.50 -4.96
CA SER A 33 -9.25 -11.33 -3.56
C SER A 33 -7.75 -11.06 -3.43
N ALA A 34 -6.93 -11.69 -4.29
CA ALA A 34 -5.50 -11.41 -4.39
C ALA A 34 -5.23 -9.95 -4.76
N LEU A 35 -5.92 -9.45 -5.79
CA LEU A 35 -5.83 -8.06 -6.24
C LEU A 35 -6.27 -7.07 -5.16
N ALA A 36 -7.43 -7.29 -4.54
CA ALA A 36 -7.92 -6.42 -3.47
C ALA A 36 -6.96 -6.36 -2.28
N GLY A 37 -6.36 -7.50 -1.91
CA GLY A 37 -5.35 -7.58 -0.85
C GLY A 37 -4.07 -6.82 -1.22
N LEU A 38 -3.57 -7.00 -2.44
CA LEU A 38 -2.35 -6.33 -2.92
C LEU A 38 -2.52 -4.81 -3.03
N SER A 39 -3.68 -4.31 -3.50
CA SER A 39 -3.95 -2.88 -3.55
C SER A 39 -3.97 -2.27 -2.13
N GLY A 40 -4.58 -2.94 -1.16
CA GLY A 40 -4.58 -2.51 0.24
C GLY A 40 -3.18 -2.49 0.85
N ALA A 41 -2.36 -3.51 0.55
CA ALA A 41 -0.97 -3.56 1.00
C ALA A 41 -0.14 -2.41 0.39
N CYS A 42 -0.32 -2.12 -0.90
CA CYS A 42 0.36 -1.00 -1.58
C CYS A 42 0.04 0.35 -0.94
N VAL A 43 -1.24 0.64 -0.68
CA VAL A 43 -1.66 1.90 -0.05
C VAL A 43 -1.12 2.01 1.38
N ALA A 44 -1.17 0.91 2.14
CA ALA A 44 -0.60 0.87 3.47
C ALA A 44 0.90 1.16 3.43
N THR A 45 1.68 0.46 2.58
CA THR A 45 3.12 0.69 2.45
C THR A 45 3.46 2.11 1.99
N ALA A 46 2.74 2.68 1.02
CA ALA A 46 2.95 4.05 0.57
C ALA A 46 2.69 5.07 1.69
N THR A 47 1.59 4.91 2.42
CA THR A 47 1.25 5.76 3.57
C THR A 47 2.31 5.65 4.68
N GLY A 48 2.79 4.44 4.94
CA GLY A 48 3.87 4.21 5.91
C GLY A 48 5.16 4.92 5.53
N LEU A 49 5.50 4.96 4.25
CA LEU A 49 6.70 5.63 3.76
C LEU A 49 6.63 7.15 4.00
N VAL A 50 5.48 7.78 3.72
CA VAL A 50 5.27 9.21 4.01
C VAL A 50 5.48 9.50 5.50
N VAL A 51 4.86 8.68 6.35
CA VAL A 51 4.94 8.80 7.81
C VAL A 51 6.36 8.58 8.33
N LEU A 52 7.10 7.64 7.73
CA LEU A 52 8.51 7.41 8.05
C LEU A 52 9.40 8.59 7.64
N GLY A 53 9.02 9.32 6.58
CA GLY A 53 9.72 10.51 6.11
C GLY A 53 9.61 11.72 7.06
N GLU A 54 8.59 11.75 7.92
CA GLU A 54 8.47 12.75 9.00
C GLU A 54 9.37 12.41 10.19
N VAL A 55 9.62 11.11 10.45
CA VAL A 55 10.44 10.63 11.58
C VAL A 55 11.93 10.59 11.22
N VAL A 56 12.25 10.23 9.98
CA VAL A 56 13.61 10.17 9.44
C VAL A 56 13.67 11.14 8.26
N PRO A 57 14.56 12.15 8.26
CA PRO A 57 14.61 13.16 7.20
C PRO A 57 15.18 12.59 5.89
N ILE A 58 14.38 11.76 5.22
CA ILE A 58 14.68 11.17 3.92
C ILE A 58 13.99 12.05 2.87
N SER A 59 14.73 12.91 2.19
CA SER A 59 14.19 13.86 1.19
C SER A 59 13.39 13.23 0.06
N PHE A 60 13.53 11.92 -0.18
CA PHE A 60 12.88 11.19 -1.27
C PHE A 60 11.65 10.37 -0.82
N SER A 61 11.30 10.37 0.46
CA SER A 61 10.23 9.50 0.96
C SER A 61 8.87 9.81 0.34
N ALA A 62 8.54 11.09 0.20
CA ALA A 62 7.27 11.54 -0.37
C ALA A 62 7.16 11.21 -1.87
N ASP A 63 8.23 11.39 -2.64
CA ASP A 63 8.25 11.06 -4.06
C ASP A 63 8.05 9.55 -4.28
N ILE A 64 8.79 8.72 -3.54
CA ILE A 64 8.67 7.25 -3.65
C ILE A 64 7.26 6.80 -3.25
N ALA A 65 6.67 7.40 -2.21
CA ALA A 65 5.30 7.12 -1.82
C ALA A 65 4.30 7.48 -2.93
N LEU A 66 4.49 8.64 -3.59
CA LEU A 66 3.68 9.05 -4.73
C LEU A 66 3.81 8.08 -5.90
N TYR A 67 5.04 7.67 -6.24
CA TYR A 67 5.28 6.67 -7.28
C TYR A 67 4.61 5.34 -6.95
N LEU A 68 4.73 4.85 -5.71
CA LEU A 68 4.05 3.63 -5.26
C LEU A 68 2.53 3.75 -5.33
N LEU A 69 1.98 4.90 -4.95
CA LEU A 69 0.55 5.17 -4.97
C LEU A 69 0.00 5.24 -6.40
N VAL A 70 0.80 5.66 -7.39
CA VAL A 70 0.41 5.67 -8.80
C VAL A 70 0.62 4.30 -9.46
N LEU A 71 1.74 3.62 -9.19
CA LEU A 71 2.04 2.30 -9.76
C LEU A 71 1.10 1.19 -9.25
N GLY A 72 0.68 1.25 -7.99
CA GLY A 72 -0.21 0.25 -7.39
C GLY A 72 -1.54 0.07 -8.16
N PRO A 73 -2.35 1.14 -8.34
CA PRO A 73 -3.57 1.09 -9.12
C PRO A 73 -3.33 0.67 -10.57
N VAL A 74 -2.29 1.20 -11.22
CA VAL A 74 -1.97 0.87 -12.62
C VAL A 74 -1.73 -0.63 -12.80
N GLY A 75 -0.91 -1.25 -11.94
CA GLY A 75 -0.68 -2.69 -11.95
C GLY A 75 -1.95 -3.50 -11.69
N THR A 76 -2.79 -3.04 -10.76
CA THR A 76 -4.07 -3.69 -10.43
C THR A 76 -5.04 -3.64 -11.61
N ILE A 77 -5.13 -2.49 -12.32
CA ILE A 77 -5.99 -2.29 -13.49
C ILE A 77 -5.55 -3.18 -14.66
N ILE A 78 -4.24 -3.30 -14.91
CA ILE A 78 -3.71 -4.15 -15.99
C ILE A 78 -4.11 -5.61 -15.76
N ILE A 79 -3.93 -6.12 -14.55
CA ILE A 79 -4.30 -7.51 -14.23
C ILE A 79 -5.82 -7.67 -14.26
N ALA A 80 -6.60 -6.70 -13.77
CA ALA A 80 -8.06 -6.73 -13.86
C ALA A 80 -8.55 -6.81 -15.32
N LYS A 81 -7.93 -6.05 -16.24
CA LYS A 81 -8.22 -6.14 -17.69
C LYS A 81 -7.85 -7.52 -18.26
N LEU A 82 -6.68 -8.05 -17.90
CA LEU A 82 -6.23 -9.36 -18.35
C LEU A 82 -7.20 -10.48 -17.92
N LEU A 83 -7.69 -10.42 -16.68
CA LEU A 83 -8.65 -11.39 -16.15
C LEU A 83 -10.04 -11.29 -16.79
N ASN A 84 -10.42 -10.10 -17.25
CA ASN A 84 -11.70 -9.88 -17.92
C ASN A 84 -11.69 -10.30 -19.40
N GLY A 85 -10.65 -11.00 -19.86
CA GLY A 85 -10.47 -11.39 -21.27
C GLY A 85 -10.12 -10.23 -22.19
N GLY A 86 -9.92 -9.03 -21.64
CA GLY A 86 -9.48 -7.85 -22.36
C GLY A 86 -7.97 -7.89 -22.58
N GLY A 87 -7.51 -8.74 -23.50
CA GLY A 87 -6.21 -8.56 -24.12
C GLY A 87 -6.11 -7.15 -24.71
N PHE A 88 -4.93 -6.54 -24.67
CA PHE A 88 -4.64 -5.25 -25.32
C PHE A 88 -4.98 -5.35 -26.82
N GLN A 89 -6.22 -5.04 -27.16
CA GLN A 89 -6.71 -4.82 -28.52
C GLN A 89 -6.98 -3.34 -28.68
#